data_AF-A0A971S1N5-F1
#
_entry.id   AF-A0A971S1N5-F1
#
_cell.length_a   1.000
_cell.length_b   1.000
_cell.length_c   1.000
_cell.angle_alpha   90.00
_cell.angle_beta   90.00
_cell.angle_gamma   90.00
#
_symmetry.space_group_name_H-M   'P 1'
#
loop_
_entity.id
_entity.type
_entity.pdbx_description
1 polymer ?
#
loop_
_entity_poly.entity_id
_entity_poly.type
_entity_poly.pdbx_seq_one_letter_code
_entity_poly.pdbx_strand_id
1 'polypeptide(L)'
;MPRTIHSVKGMEYPAVCVVTTASTLKGILDFLETGEPADKAEDARKLYVAASRAERLLVIAAPKSQAERLRVHLSGQGATIMMSEI
;
A
#
# COMPACT_ATOMS: atom_id res chain seq x y z
N MET A 1 17.83 7.67 3.03
CA MET A 1 17.16 7.54 4.35
C MET A 1 15.66 7.37 4.13
N PRO A 2 14.99 6.41 4.80
CA PRO A 2 13.53 6.26 4.72
C PRO A 2 12.83 7.48 5.31
N ARG A 3 11.75 7.93 4.65
CA ARG A 3 10.91 9.06 5.09
C ARG A 3 9.56 8.54 5.59
N THR A 4 9.03 9.15 6.64
CA THR A 4 7.68 8.83 7.10
C THR A 4 6.65 9.46 6.15
N ILE A 5 5.48 8.84 6.01
CA ILE A 5 4.39 9.33 5.14
C ILE A 5 4.03 10.79 5.44
N HIS A 6 4.08 11.18 6.71
CA HIS A 6 3.82 12.55 7.15
C HIS A 6 4.83 13.58 6.59
N SER A 7 6.09 13.17 6.40
CA SER A 7 7.17 14.06 5.92
C SER A 7 7.18 14.29 4.41
N VAL A 8 6.34 13.58 3.65
CA VAL A 8 6.27 13.65 2.19
C VAL A 8 4.92 14.15 1.66
N LYS A 9 4.01 14.57 2.55
CA LYS A 9 2.70 15.09 2.14
C LYS A 9 2.87 16.35 1.29
N GLY A 10 2.25 16.38 0.11
CA GLY A 10 2.34 17.49 -0.84
C GLY A 10 3.57 17.46 -1.75
N MET A 11 4.43 16.45 -1.59
CA MET A 11 5.56 16.18 -2.49
C MET A 11 5.19 15.03 -3.43
N GLU A 12 5.90 14.94 -4.55
CA GLU A 12 5.82 13.84 -5.53
C GLU A 12 7.24 13.39 -5.91
N TYR A 13 7.36 12.12 -6.29
CA TYR A 13 8.62 11.49 -6.65
C TYR A 13 8.43 10.59 -7.88
N PRO A 14 9.42 10.49 -8.78
CA PRO A 14 9.33 9.61 -9.95
C PRO A 14 9.02 8.15 -9.60
N ALA A 15 9.59 7.67 -8.48
CA ALA A 15 9.34 6.33 -7.96
C ALA A 15 9.22 6.35 -6.43
N VAL A 16 8.31 5.53 -5.89
CA VAL A 16 8.09 5.38 -4.44
C VAL A 16 8.00 3.91 -4.09
N CYS A 17 8.68 3.52 -3.02
CA CYS A 17 8.52 2.21 -2.38
C CYS A 17 7.83 2.37 -1.03
N VAL A 18 6.64 1.80 -0.89
CA VAL A 18 5.89 1.75 0.37
C VAL A 18 6.19 0.41 1.05
N VAL A 19 6.76 0.47 2.26
CA VAL A 19 7.09 -0.74 3.03
C VAL A 19 5.99 -0.99 4.06
N THR A 20 5.47 -2.22 4.07
CA THR A 20 4.38 -2.64 4.97
C THR A 20 4.80 -3.82 5.84
N THR A 21 4.13 -4.00 6.98
CA THR A 21 4.27 -5.17 7.86
C THR A 21 3.04 -6.08 7.75
N ALA A 22 3.14 -7.33 8.23
CA ALA A 22 2.07 -8.31 8.06
C ALA A 22 0.79 -7.92 8.80
N SER A 23 0.93 -7.42 10.03
CA SER A 23 -0.21 -6.96 10.84
C SER A 23 -0.88 -5.72 10.23
N THR A 24 -0.08 -4.74 9.78
CA THR A 24 -0.63 -3.51 9.18
C THR A 24 -1.33 -3.80 7.85
N LEU A 25 -0.70 -4.56 6.96
CA LEU A 25 -1.27 -4.81 5.63
C LEU A 25 -2.54 -5.67 5.70
N LYS A 26 -2.56 -6.70 6.56
CA LYS A 26 -3.76 -7.53 6.74
C LYS A 26 -4.96 -6.67 7.18
N GLY A 27 -4.80 -5.85 8.21
CA GLY A 27 -5.89 -5.02 8.73
C GLY A 27 -6.38 -3.97 7.73
N ILE A 28 -5.47 -3.40 6.92
CA ILE A 28 -5.85 -2.51 5.83
C ILE A 28 -6.68 -3.27 4.78
N LEU A 29 -6.25 -4.45 4.35
CA LEU A 29 -6.98 -5.26 3.36
C LEU A 29 -8.35 -5.71 3.88
N ASP A 30 -8.44 -6.13 5.15
CA ASP A 30 -9.70 -6.46 5.81
C ASP A 30 -10.69 -5.28 5.69
N PHE A 31 -10.24 -4.07 6.01
CA PHE A 31 -11.06 -2.86 5.92
C PHE A 31 -11.40 -2.47 4.47
N LEU A 32 -10.46 -2.56 3.54
CA LEU A 32 -10.71 -2.21 2.14
C LEU A 32 -11.70 -3.17 1.46
N GLU A 33 -11.75 -4.43 1.88
CA GLU A 33 -12.65 -5.43 1.32
C GLU A 33 -14.03 -5.43 1.97
N THR A 34 -14.13 -5.12 3.27
CA THR A 34 -15.37 -5.31 4.05
C THR A 34 -15.92 -4.05 4.70
N GLY A 35 -15.14 -2.98 4.79
CA GLY A 35 -15.45 -1.78 5.58
C GLY A 35 -15.10 -1.91 7.07
N GLU A 36 -14.63 -3.06 7.53
CA GLU A 36 -14.32 -3.33 8.94
C GLU A 36 -12.90 -3.92 9.13
N PRO A 37 -12.22 -3.67 10.26
CA PRO A 37 -12.66 -2.83 11.36
C PRO A 37 -12.46 -1.33 11.06
N ALA A 38 -13.40 -0.48 11.49
CA ALA A 38 -13.37 0.96 11.21
C ALA A 38 -12.09 1.69 11.70
N ASP A 39 -11.40 1.16 12.71
CA ASP A 39 -10.13 1.73 13.23
C ASP A 39 -8.97 1.65 12.22
N LYS A 40 -9.12 0.85 11.15
CA LYS A 40 -8.13 0.73 10.06
C LYS A 40 -8.34 1.73 8.92
N ALA A 41 -9.42 2.52 8.94
CA ALA A 41 -9.69 3.55 7.95
C ALA A 41 -8.53 4.56 7.82
N GLU A 42 -7.95 4.96 8.95
CA GLU A 42 -6.83 5.91 8.99
C GLU A 42 -5.54 5.30 8.42
N ASP A 43 -5.28 4.02 8.66
CA ASP A 43 -4.11 3.34 8.10
C ASP A 43 -4.27 3.09 6.59
N ALA A 44 -5.47 2.75 6.12
CA ALA A 44 -5.79 2.68 4.70
C ALA A 44 -5.58 4.05 4.02
N ARG A 45 -6.00 5.15 4.68
CA ARG A 45 -5.76 6.52 4.19
C ARG A 45 -4.27 6.84 4.09
N LYS A 46 -3.45 6.42 5.06
CA LYS A 46 -1.99 6.62 4.99
C LYS A 46 -1.38 5.86 3.82
N LEU A 47 -1.81 4.62 3.56
CA LEU A 47 -1.35 3.85 2.42
C LEU A 47 -1.66 4.56 1.09
N TYR A 48 -2.88 5.08 0.92
CA TYR A 48 -3.24 5.93 -0.21
C TYR A 48 -2.36 7.19 -0.32
N VAL A 49 -2.15 7.91 0.79
CA VAL A 49 -1.31 9.11 0.82
C VAL A 49 0.14 8.82 0.45
N ALA A 50 0.66 7.64 0.78
CA ALA A 50 2.00 7.20 0.40
C ALA A 50 2.07 6.78 -1.08
N ALA A 51 1.09 6.00 -1.53
CA ALA A 51 1.00 5.52 -2.91
C ALA A 51 0.87 6.68 -3.91
N SER A 52 0.04 7.68 -3.61
CA SER A 52 -0.16 8.89 -4.43
C SER A 52 1.06 9.81 -4.55
N ARG A 53 2.18 9.49 -3.89
CA ARG A 53 3.45 10.21 -4.08
C ARG A 53 4.23 9.73 -5.29
N ALA A 54 3.86 8.59 -5.88
CA ALA A 54 4.52 8.03 -7.05
C ALA A 54 3.97 8.64 -8.35
N GLU A 55 4.85 9.21 -9.18
CA GLU A 55 4.47 9.71 -10.49
C GLU A 55 4.49 8.62 -11.58
N ARG A 56 5.47 7.71 -11.53
CA ARG A 56 5.72 6.74 -12.61
C ARG A 56 5.77 5.29 -12.13
N LEU A 57 6.40 5.05 -10.97
CA LEU A 57 6.57 3.70 -10.43
C LEU A 57 6.19 3.66 -8.95
N LEU A 58 5.21 2.84 -8.63
CA LEU A 58 4.86 2.48 -7.26
C LEU A 58 5.30 1.04 -6.99
N VAL A 59 6.10 0.87 -5.95
CA VAL A 59 6.45 -0.44 -5.41
C VAL A 59 5.82 -0.56 -4.02
N ILE A 60 5.19 -1.70 -3.73
CA ILE A 60 4.73 -2.03 -2.37
C ILE A 60 5.52 -3.25 -1.90
N ALA A 61 6.42 -3.03 -0.94
CA ALA A 61 7.10 -4.12 -0.26
C ALA A 61 6.12 -4.71 0.77
N ALA A 62 5.55 -5.85 0.42
CA ALA A 62 4.56 -6.58 1.20
C ALA A 62 5.14 -7.88 1.77
N PRO A 63 4.77 -8.28 3.00
CA PRO A 63 5.07 -9.60 3.53
C PRO A 63 4.47 -10.70 2.65
N LYS A 64 5.22 -11.81 2.45
CA LYS A 64 4.79 -12.93 1.59
C LYS A 64 3.38 -13.44 1.92
N SER A 65 3.01 -13.47 3.20
CA SER A 65 1.70 -13.94 3.66
C SER A 65 0.51 -13.07 3.22
N GLN A 66 0.74 -11.84 2.78
CA GLN A 66 -0.30 -10.90 2.32
C GLN A 66 -0.09 -10.41 0.88
N ALA A 67 1.06 -10.68 0.26
CA ALA A 67 1.43 -10.17 -1.05
C ALA A 67 0.43 -10.59 -2.15
N GLU A 68 0.04 -11.86 -2.18
CA GLU A 68 -0.91 -12.36 -3.19
C GLU A 68 -2.31 -11.78 -3.00
N ARG A 69 -2.78 -11.65 -1.75
CA ARG A 69 -4.07 -11.00 -1.44
C ARG A 69 -4.08 -9.54 -1.90
N LEU A 70 -3.00 -8.80 -1.63
CA LEU A 70 -2.83 -7.44 -2.13
C LEU A 70 -2.83 -7.40 -3.67
N ARG A 71 -2.13 -8.31 -4.34
CA ARG A 71 -2.10 -8.40 -5.81
C ARG A 71 -3.51 -8.60 -6.36
N VAL A 72 -4.28 -9.55 -5.81
CA VAL A 72 -5.65 -9.83 -6.21
C VAL A 72 -6.54 -8.61 -6.01
N HIS A 73 -6.48 -7.97 -4.84
CA HIS A 73 -7.26 -6.77 -4.54
C HIS A 73 -6.99 -5.63 -5.53
N LEU A 74 -5.71 -5.33 -5.81
CA LEU A 74 -5.33 -4.27 -6.75
C LEU A 74 -5.69 -4.64 -8.21
N SER A 75 -5.47 -5.89 -8.60
CA SER A 75 -5.81 -6.36 -9.96
C SER A 75 -7.32 -6.32 -10.21
N GLY A 76 -8.13 -6.60 -9.18
CA GLY A 76 -9.58 -6.49 -9.23
C GLY A 76 -10.09 -5.05 -9.48
N GLN A 77 -9.26 -4.05 -9.20
CA GLN A 77 -9.53 -2.63 -9.49
C GLN A 77 -8.98 -2.18 -10.85
N GLY A 78 -8.44 -3.10 -11.65
CA GLY A 78 -7.89 -2.82 -12.98
C GLY A 78 -6.40 -2.43 -13.01
N ALA A 79 -5.68 -2.54 -11.88
CA ALA A 79 -4.25 -2.28 -11.85
C ALA A 79 -3.46 -3.44 -12.49
N THR A 80 -2.48 -3.12 -13.33
CA THR A 80 -1.51 -4.12 -13.82
C THR A 80 -0.39 -4.27 -12.80
N ILE A 81 -0.25 -5.46 -12.20
CA ILE A 81 0.71 -5.71 -11.13
C ILE A 81 1.77 -6.73 -11.57
N MET A 82 3.04 -6.36 -11.40
CA MET A 82 4.18 -7.26 -11.52
C MET A 82 4.63 -7.64 -10.11
N MET A 83 4.66 -8.95 -9.82
CA MET A 83 5.20 -9.47 -8.56
C MET A 83 6.62 -9.98 -8.76
N SER A 84 7.51 -9.60 -7.85
CA SER A 84 8.85 -10.15 -7.72
C SER A 84 9.05 -10.57 -6.28
N GLU A 85 9.49 -11.82 -6.07
CA GLU A 85 9.98 -12.26 -4.77
C GLU A 85 11.45 -11.84 -4.61
N ILE A 86 11.81 -11.49 -3.37
CA ILE A 86 13.16 -11.10 -2.96
C ILE A 86 13.57 -12.01 -1.80
#